data_AF-A0LLJ9-F1
#
_entry.id   AF-A0LLJ9-F1
#
_cell.length_a   1.000
_cell.length_b   1.000
_cell.length_c   1.000
_cell.angle_alpha   90.00
_cell.angle_beta   90.00
_cell.angle_gamma   90.00
#
_symmetry.space_group_name_H-M   'P 1'
#
loop_
_entity.id
_entity.type
_entity.pdbx_description
1 polymer ?
#
loop_
_entity_poly.entity_id
_entity_poly.type
_entity_poly.pdbx_seq_one_letter_code
_entity_poly.pdbx_strand_id
1 'polypeptide(L)'
;MPKFHEDRHLHVGAIIFPHIDQLDFTGPFEVLSRMPDSSFHVLWKERTPVRDVRGLVLTPDMTFAEAPRLDVLVVPGGYGQEALMDDDAVLSFIRGSAAEAKFVLSVCTGALTCGAAGLLKGVRATTHWASFHLLQYFGAIPVDARVVVDGRFISTAGVSAGIDGAFRVLALLRGERLAQEVQLKIQYAPDPPFNSGTPSTAPPKVLQTVLAGAREITETRLETAKRIAQTLDLKSLSPQRR
;
A
#
# COMPACT_ATOMS: atom_id res chain seq x y z
N MET A 1 22.85 -28.59 -1.61
CA MET A 1 21.80 -27.65 -1.15
C MET A 1 21.09 -27.13 -2.38
N PRO A 2 19.75 -27.17 -2.49
CA PRO A 2 19.10 -26.74 -3.72
C PRO A 2 19.24 -25.22 -3.86
N LYS A 3 19.82 -24.82 -4.99
CA LYS A 3 20.05 -23.43 -5.42
C LYS A 3 18.70 -22.72 -5.52
N PHE A 4 18.55 -21.61 -4.81
CA PHE A 4 17.49 -20.67 -5.13
C PHE A 4 17.79 -20.11 -6.52
N HIS A 5 16.78 -19.80 -7.33
CA HIS A 5 17.00 -19.19 -8.64
C HIS A 5 17.70 -17.83 -8.47
N GLU A 6 19.02 -17.82 -8.66
CA GLU A 6 20.00 -16.81 -8.20
C GLU A 6 20.29 -15.67 -9.19
N ASP A 7 19.84 -15.71 -10.44
CA ASP A 7 20.60 -14.97 -11.47
C ASP A 7 20.18 -13.51 -11.70
N ARG A 8 19.25 -12.92 -10.93
CA ARG A 8 18.92 -11.49 -11.13
C ARG A 8 18.66 -10.71 -9.84
N HIS A 9 19.50 -9.69 -9.66
CA HIS A 9 19.30 -8.61 -8.70
C HIS A 9 17.94 -7.93 -8.89
N LEU A 10 17.15 -7.81 -7.82
CA LEU A 10 15.83 -7.19 -7.86
C LEU A 10 15.84 -5.76 -7.33
N HIS A 11 15.00 -4.90 -7.90
CA HIS A 11 14.79 -3.55 -7.38
C HIS A 11 13.41 -3.42 -6.75
N VAL A 12 13.38 -3.10 -5.45
CA VAL A 12 12.18 -2.71 -4.72
C VAL A 12 12.18 -1.19 -4.62
N GLY A 13 11.07 -0.54 -4.94
CA GLY A 13 10.91 0.90 -4.75
C GLY A 13 9.66 1.19 -3.93
N ALA A 14 9.78 2.00 -2.89
CA ALA A 14 8.64 2.52 -2.15
C ALA A 14 8.57 4.03 -2.29
N ILE A 15 7.39 4.56 -2.63
CA ILE A 15 7.21 6.01 -2.59
C ILE A 15 7.03 6.47 -1.15
N ILE A 16 7.59 7.63 -0.78
CA ILE A 16 7.29 8.32 0.48
C ILE A 16 6.84 9.73 0.19
N PHE A 17 5.99 10.32 1.04
CA PHE A 17 5.39 11.63 0.77
C PHE A 17 5.04 12.40 2.05
N PRO A 18 4.85 13.73 1.99
CA PRO A 18 4.39 14.49 3.15
C PRO A 18 3.07 13.94 3.70
N HIS A 19 2.96 13.80 5.02
CA HIS A 19 1.81 13.22 5.73
C HIS A 19 1.50 11.77 5.37
N ILE A 20 2.52 10.99 4.96
CA ILE A 20 2.48 9.52 4.95
C ILE A 20 2.23 8.97 6.37
N ASP A 21 1.55 7.84 6.48
CA ASP A 21 1.63 7.03 7.70
C ASP A 21 2.91 6.20 7.63
N GLN A 22 3.93 6.57 8.41
CA GLN A 22 5.27 6.01 8.22
C GLN A 22 5.29 4.48 8.29
N LEU A 23 4.40 3.85 9.07
CA LEU A 23 4.41 2.39 9.21
C LEU A 23 3.91 1.67 7.94
N ASP A 24 3.12 2.35 7.12
CA ASP A 24 2.74 1.84 5.78
C ASP A 24 3.97 1.67 4.87
N PHE A 25 5.03 2.45 5.13
CA PHE A 25 6.33 2.34 4.44
C PHE A 25 7.32 1.49 5.23
N THR A 26 7.56 1.80 6.52
CA THR A 26 8.61 1.17 7.31
C THR A 26 8.33 -0.29 7.62
N GLY A 27 7.05 -0.70 7.68
CA GLY A 27 6.64 -2.10 7.81
C GLY A 27 7.11 -2.94 6.61
N PRO A 28 6.68 -2.62 5.37
CA PRO A 28 7.22 -3.27 4.18
C PRO A 28 8.73 -3.12 4.01
N PHE A 29 9.30 -1.96 4.33
CA PHE A 29 10.75 -1.72 4.28
C PHE A 29 11.50 -2.71 5.18
N GLU A 30 11.07 -2.92 6.42
CA GLU A 30 11.72 -3.83 7.37
C GLU A 30 11.81 -5.26 6.83
N VAL A 31 10.77 -5.73 6.14
CA VAL A 31 10.74 -7.08 5.57
C VAL A 31 11.49 -7.15 4.23
N LEU A 32 11.17 -6.28 3.27
CA LEU A 32 11.67 -6.38 1.89
C LEU A 32 13.13 -5.95 1.76
N SER A 33 13.64 -5.07 2.62
CA SER A 33 15.08 -4.71 2.64
C SER A 33 15.99 -5.87 3.04
N ARG A 34 15.43 -6.95 3.62
CA ARG A 34 16.14 -8.17 3.99
C ARG A 34 16.13 -9.24 2.89
N MET A 35 15.52 -8.95 1.74
CA MET A 35 15.51 -9.85 0.59
C MET A 35 16.93 -9.93 -0.03
N PRO A 36 17.50 -11.14 -0.19
CA PRO A 36 18.81 -11.32 -0.80
C PRO A 36 18.78 -10.96 -2.29
N ASP A 37 19.92 -10.50 -2.78
CA ASP A 37 20.14 -10.04 -4.15
C ASP A 37 19.10 -9.00 -4.58
N SER A 38 18.96 -7.96 -3.76
CA SER A 38 18.04 -6.87 -4.03
C SER A 38 18.54 -5.52 -3.49
N SER A 39 18.00 -4.45 -4.07
CA SER A 39 18.11 -3.09 -3.52
C SER A 39 16.72 -2.56 -3.20
N PHE A 40 16.60 -1.83 -2.10
CA PHE A 40 15.40 -1.11 -1.73
C PHE A 40 15.63 0.39 -1.89
N HIS A 41 14.82 1.05 -2.70
CA HIS A 41 14.88 2.47 -3.00
C HIS A 41 13.69 3.20 -2.36
N VAL A 42 13.96 4.37 -1.78
CA VAL A 42 13.01 5.25 -1.10
C VAL A 42 12.75 6.49 -1.97
N LEU A 43 11.65 6.45 -2.70
CA LEU A 43 11.42 7.33 -3.84
C LEU A 43 10.50 8.50 -3.50
N TRP A 44 10.83 9.69 -3.99
CA TRP A 44 9.90 10.81 -4.02
C TRP A 44 10.13 11.73 -5.21
N LYS A 45 9.44 12.88 -5.28
CA LYS A 45 9.66 13.88 -6.33
C LYS A 45 11.02 14.55 -6.23
N GLU A 46 11.45 14.81 -5.00
CA GLU A 46 12.68 15.50 -4.65
C GLU A 46 13.38 14.72 -3.53
N ARG A 47 14.69 14.92 -3.36
CA ARG A 47 15.47 14.32 -2.25
C ARG A 47 15.38 15.13 -0.95
N THR A 48 14.42 16.05 -0.86
CA THR A 48 14.17 16.84 0.34
C THR A 48 13.44 15.98 1.38
N PRO A 49 13.76 16.12 2.69
CA PRO A 49 13.09 15.33 3.72
C PRO A 49 11.58 15.62 3.77
N VAL A 50 10.79 14.56 3.95
CA VAL A 50 9.35 14.61 4.14
C VAL A 50 9.00 14.27 5.59
N ARG A 51 7.86 14.79 6.08
CA ARG A 51 7.35 14.50 7.43
C ARG A 51 6.16 13.58 7.37
N ASP A 52 6.11 12.57 8.22
CA ASP A 52 4.96 11.70 8.40
C ASP A 52 3.81 12.42 9.15
N VAL A 53 2.67 11.75 9.34
CA VAL A 53 1.51 12.30 10.07
C VAL A 53 1.79 12.63 11.55
N ARG A 54 2.90 12.16 12.14
CA ARG A 54 3.29 12.36 13.55
C ARG A 54 4.59 13.16 13.73
N GLY A 55 5.21 13.63 12.65
CA GLY A 55 6.41 14.45 12.65
C GLY A 55 7.74 13.70 12.46
N LEU A 56 7.73 12.36 12.30
CA LEU A 56 8.92 11.60 11.91
C LEU A 56 9.41 12.11 10.54
N VAL A 57 10.72 12.30 10.42
CA VAL A 57 11.36 12.77 9.20
C VAL A 57 11.92 11.59 8.43
N LEU A 58 11.51 11.45 7.17
CA LEU A 58 12.01 10.46 6.22
C LEU A 58 12.69 11.19 5.06
N THR A 59 13.81 10.66 4.58
CA THR A 59 14.56 11.26 3.48
C THR A 59 14.52 10.32 2.27
N PRO A 60 14.02 10.78 1.11
CA PRO A 60 14.10 10.01 -0.13
C PRO A 60 15.56 9.82 -0.54
N ASP A 61 15.93 8.63 -0.99
CA ASP A 61 17.29 8.35 -1.49
C ASP A 61 17.42 8.69 -2.99
N MET A 62 16.32 8.57 -3.74
CA MET A 62 16.24 8.87 -5.18
C MET A 62 14.94 9.59 -5.52
N THR A 63 14.99 10.36 -6.60
CA THR A 63 13.78 10.93 -7.20
C THR A 63 13.07 9.92 -8.11
N PHE A 64 11.82 10.17 -8.47
CA PHE A 64 11.08 9.39 -9.48
C PHE A 64 11.80 9.31 -10.83
N ALA A 65 12.50 10.37 -11.24
CA ALA A 65 13.24 10.41 -12.51
C ALA A 65 14.53 9.57 -12.49
N GLU A 66 15.05 9.29 -11.30
CA GLU A 66 16.29 8.51 -11.10
C GLU A 66 15.99 7.04 -10.79
N ALA A 67 14.73 6.72 -10.49
CA ALA A 67 14.31 5.38 -10.12
C ALA A 67 14.65 4.37 -11.23
N PRO A 68 15.29 3.24 -10.89
CA PRO A 68 15.51 2.18 -11.88
C PRO A 68 14.18 1.50 -12.21
N ARG A 69 14.22 0.59 -13.19
CA ARG A 69 13.12 -0.34 -13.42
C ARG A 69 12.85 -1.16 -12.15
N LEU A 70 11.65 -1.00 -11.58
CA LEU A 70 11.25 -1.66 -10.35
C LEU A 70 10.66 -3.04 -10.61
N ASP A 71 11.07 -4.02 -9.81
CA ASP A 71 10.45 -5.34 -9.73
C ASP A 71 9.28 -5.37 -8.74
N VAL A 72 9.37 -4.55 -7.69
CA VAL A 72 8.31 -4.36 -6.71
C VAL A 72 8.09 -2.87 -6.49
N LEU A 73 6.86 -2.42 -6.64
CA LEU A 73 6.44 -1.07 -6.25
C LEU A 73 5.63 -1.15 -4.95
N VAL A 74 6.03 -0.38 -3.93
CA VAL A 74 5.28 -0.22 -2.68
C VAL A 74 4.61 1.15 -2.67
N VAL A 75 3.29 1.17 -2.48
CA VAL A 75 2.45 2.38 -2.43
C VAL A 75 1.81 2.48 -1.03
N PRO A 76 2.38 3.26 -0.11
CA PRO A 76 1.84 3.44 1.23
C PRO A 76 0.64 4.40 1.24
N GLY A 77 -0.07 4.45 2.37
CA GLY A 77 -1.18 5.37 2.64
C GLY A 77 -0.81 6.47 3.64
N GLY A 78 -1.80 6.92 4.40
CA GLY A 78 -1.70 8.09 5.28
C GLY A 78 -2.60 9.24 4.84
N TYR A 79 -2.54 10.38 5.52
CA TYR A 79 -3.41 11.52 5.21
C TYR A 79 -2.97 12.24 3.93
N GLY A 80 -1.67 12.33 3.68
CA GLY A 80 -1.12 12.92 2.45
C GLY A 80 -1.49 12.19 1.18
N GLN A 81 -1.89 10.92 1.30
CA GLN A 81 -2.37 10.09 0.19
C GLN A 81 -3.50 10.77 -0.59
N GLU A 82 -4.37 11.51 0.11
CA GLU A 82 -5.51 12.19 -0.53
C GLU A 82 -5.07 13.11 -1.67
N ALA A 83 -4.10 13.99 -1.41
CA ALA A 83 -3.59 14.91 -2.42
C ALA A 83 -2.92 14.18 -3.60
N LEU A 84 -2.41 12.97 -3.39
CA LEU A 84 -1.75 12.18 -4.45
C LEU A 84 -2.73 11.69 -5.51
N MET A 85 -4.02 11.61 -5.20
CA MET A 85 -5.03 11.15 -6.15
C MET A 85 -5.30 12.16 -7.28
N ASP A 86 -4.80 13.39 -7.14
CA ASP A 86 -4.81 14.44 -8.19
C ASP A 86 -3.41 14.81 -8.69
N ASP A 87 -2.39 14.10 -8.22
CA ASP A 87 -1.01 14.45 -8.51
C ASP A 87 -0.50 13.69 -9.74
N ASP A 88 -0.62 14.32 -10.91
CA ASP A 88 -0.27 13.71 -12.20
C ASP A 88 1.15 13.13 -12.24
N ALA A 89 2.11 13.77 -11.57
CA ALA A 89 3.49 13.28 -11.52
C ALA A 89 3.58 11.96 -10.74
N VAL A 90 2.87 11.85 -9.61
CA VAL A 90 2.79 10.63 -8.80
C VAL A 90 2.01 9.54 -9.52
N LEU A 91 0.84 9.87 -10.06
CA LEU A 91 -0.01 8.90 -10.77
C LEU A 91 0.70 8.36 -12.02
N SER A 92 1.41 9.21 -12.76
CA SER A 92 2.20 8.79 -13.93
C SER A 92 3.36 7.89 -13.53
N PHE A 93 4.09 8.23 -12.46
CA PHE A 93 5.17 7.38 -11.94
C PHE A 93 4.65 6.01 -11.49
N ILE A 94 3.55 5.97 -10.73
CA ILE A 94 2.92 4.73 -10.27
C ILE A 94 2.46 3.88 -11.46
N ARG A 95 1.79 4.49 -12.45
CA ARG A 95 1.32 3.78 -13.65
C ARG A 95 2.47 3.21 -14.47
N GLY A 96 3.52 3.99 -14.69
CA GLY A 96 4.73 3.58 -15.42
C GLY A 96 5.46 2.44 -14.71
N SER A 97 5.76 2.62 -13.42
CA SER A 97 6.43 1.60 -12.60
C SER A 97 5.60 0.32 -12.51
N ALA A 98 4.29 0.45 -12.30
CA ALA A 98 3.39 -0.69 -12.26
C ALA A 98 3.30 -1.43 -13.61
N ALA A 99 3.50 -0.79 -14.76
CA ALA A 99 3.44 -1.51 -16.04
C ALA A 99 4.51 -2.61 -16.16
N GLU A 100 5.64 -2.43 -15.47
CA GLU A 100 6.79 -3.34 -15.58
C GLU A 100 7.07 -4.15 -14.31
N ALA A 101 6.54 -3.72 -13.16
CA ALA A 101 6.73 -4.39 -11.89
C ALA A 101 6.10 -5.78 -11.86
N LYS A 102 6.82 -6.74 -11.28
CA LYS A 102 6.30 -8.08 -10.99
C LYS A 102 5.19 -8.02 -9.96
N PHE A 103 5.32 -7.14 -8.97
CA PHE A 103 4.33 -6.93 -7.92
C PHE A 103 4.13 -5.45 -7.59
N VAL A 104 2.88 -5.08 -7.33
CA VAL A 104 2.52 -3.79 -6.74
C VAL A 104 1.89 -4.08 -5.38
N LEU A 105 2.55 -3.61 -4.31
CA LEU A 105 2.08 -3.71 -2.93
C LEU A 105 1.49 -2.37 -2.49
N SER A 106 0.18 -2.30 -2.28
CA SER A 106 -0.44 -1.15 -1.63
C SER A 106 -0.73 -1.43 -0.16
N VAL A 107 -0.51 -0.43 0.68
CA VAL A 107 -0.76 -0.51 2.13
C VAL A 107 -1.78 0.54 2.53
N CYS A 108 -2.73 0.16 3.38
CA CYS A 108 -3.72 1.09 3.93
C CYS A 108 -4.44 1.83 2.77
N THR A 109 -4.49 3.16 2.81
CA THR A 109 -5.11 3.98 1.76
C THR A 109 -4.27 4.15 0.49
N GLY A 110 -3.06 3.60 0.42
CA GLY A 110 -2.27 3.57 -0.82
C GLY A 110 -2.98 2.85 -1.97
N ALA A 111 -3.91 1.95 -1.65
CA ALA A 111 -4.79 1.32 -2.64
C ALA A 111 -5.66 2.35 -3.38
N LEU A 112 -6.07 3.45 -2.73
CA LEU A 112 -6.85 4.49 -3.39
C LEU A 112 -6.01 5.27 -4.41
N THR A 113 -4.72 5.52 -4.13
CA THR A 113 -3.80 6.11 -5.11
C THR A 113 -3.56 5.16 -6.28
N CYS A 114 -3.42 3.85 -6.04
CA CYS A 114 -3.40 2.86 -7.13
C CYS A 114 -4.69 2.89 -7.95
N GLY A 115 -5.84 3.05 -7.27
CA GLY A 115 -7.15 3.23 -7.90
C GLY A 115 -7.19 4.46 -8.80
N ALA A 116 -6.75 5.62 -8.30
CA ALA A 116 -6.65 6.88 -9.05
C ALA A 116 -5.69 6.78 -10.24
N ALA A 117 -4.62 6.00 -10.12
CA ALA A 117 -3.71 5.71 -11.23
C ALA A 117 -4.34 4.80 -12.32
N GLY A 118 -5.54 4.25 -12.06
CA GLY A 118 -6.29 3.38 -12.97
C GLY A 118 -5.93 1.89 -12.84
N LEU A 119 -5.24 1.49 -11.77
CA LEU A 119 -4.67 0.14 -11.66
C LEU A 119 -5.64 -0.91 -11.11
N LEU A 120 -6.78 -0.51 -10.54
CA LEU A 120 -7.64 -1.43 -9.79
C LEU A 120 -8.91 -1.89 -10.52
N LYS A 121 -9.10 -1.52 -11.80
CA LYS A 121 -10.29 -1.94 -12.56
C LYS A 121 -10.36 -3.46 -12.69
N GLY A 122 -11.38 -4.06 -12.08
CA GLY A 122 -11.60 -5.51 -12.05
C GLY A 122 -10.69 -6.28 -11.08
N VAL A 123 -9.88 -5.59 -10.28
CA VAL A 123 -8.91 -6.19 -9.37
C VAL A 123 -9.53 -6.36 -7.99
N ARG A 124 -9.38 -7.54 -7.37
CA ARG A 124 -9.73 -7.78 -5.98
C ARG A 124 -8.76 -7.04 -5.08
N ALA A 125 -9.29 -6.16 -4.22
CA ALA A 125 -8.45 -5.33 -3.37
C ALA A 125 -9.04 -5.11 -1.97
N THR A 126 -8.17 -4.82 -1.01
CA THR A 126 -8.50 -4.29 0.31
C THR A 126 -7.84 -2.92 0.50
N THR A 127 -8.19 -2.22 1.58
CA THR A 127 -7.61 -0.94 1.99
C THR A 127 -7.89 -0.71 3.47
N HIS A 128 -7.56 0.45 4.02
CA HIS A 128 -7.95 0.83 5.38
C HIS A 128 -9.47 0.75 5.55
N TRP A 129 -9.93 0.15 6.65
CA TRP A 129 -11.35 -0.11 6.91
C TRP A 129 -12.24 1.15 6.79
N ALA A 130 -11.76 2.30 7.27
CA ALA A 130 -12.50 3.56 7.19
C ALA A 130 -12.66 4.10 5.75
N SER A 131 -11.89 3.58 4.80
CA SER A 131 -11.94 3.96 3.38
C SER A 131 -12.30 2.77 2.47
N PHE A 132 -12.68 1.62 3.05
CA PHE A 132 -12.96 0.40 2.31
C PHE A 132 -14.07 0.55 1.26
N HIS A 133 -15.13 1.29 1.63
CA HIS A 133 -16.25 1.60 0.74
C HIS A 133 -15.86 2.39 -0.52
N LEU A 134 -14.66 2.99 -0.56
CA LEU A 134 -14.20 3.79 -1.69
C LEU A 134 -13.62 2.97 -2.84
N LEU A 135 -13.21 1.73 -2.59
CA LEU A 135 -12.58 0.86 -3.60
C LEU A 135 -13.42 0.70 -4.87
N GLN A 136 -14.75 0.63 -4.71
CA GLN A 136 -15.68 0.48 -5.84
C GLN A 136 -15.63 1.64 -6.84
N TYR A 137 -15.31 2.87 -6.41
CA TYR A 137 -15.21 4.03 -7.31
C TYR A 137 -14.05 3.91 -8.29
N PHE A 138 -13.06 3.07 -7.98
CA PHE A 138 -11.91 2.80 -8.84
C PHE A 138 -12.05 1.48 -9.63
N GLY A 139 -13.26 0.90 -9.64
CA GLY A 139 -13.57 -0.35 -10.33
C GLY A 139 -12.99 -1.59 -9.67
N ALA A 140 -12.45 -1.47 -8.46
CA ALA A 140 -11.97 -2.61 -7.70
C ALA A 140 -13.13 -3.49 -7.21
N ILE A 141 -12.83 -4.77 -6.97
CA ILE A 141 -13.72 -5.71 -6.29
C ILE A 141 -13.30 -5.72 -4.81
N PRO A 142 -14.05 -5.08 -3.89
CA PRO A 142 -13.65 -4.97 -2.50
C PRO A 142 -13.65 -6.35 -1.82
N VAL A 143 -12.58 -6.68 -1.09
CA VAL A 143 -12.45 -7.91 -0.30
C VAL A 143 -12.03 -7.54 1.11
N ASP A 144 -12.88 -7.83 2.10
CA ASP A 144 -12.59 -7.57 3.50
C ASP A 144 -11.64 -8.63 4.05
N ALA A 145 -10.34 -8.38 3.85
CA ALA A 145 -9.26 -9.21 4.35
C ALA A 145 -8.05 -8.35 4.70
N ARG A 146 -7.19 -8.87 5.58
CA ARG A 146 -5.95 -8.21 6.00
C ARG A 146 -4.95 -8.05 4.85
N VAL A 147 -4.84 -9.06 4.00
CA VAL A 147 -4.01 -9.09 2.79
C VAL A 147 -4.85 -9.72 1.68
N VAL A 148 -4.87 -9.08 0.52
CA VAL A 148 -5.52 -9.59 -0.70
C VAL A 148 -4.46 -9.68 -1.79
N VAL A 149 -4.34 -10.85 -2.41
CA VAL A 149 -3.47 -11.09 -3.57
C VAL A 149 -4.37 -11.37 -4.77
N ASP A 150 -4.20 -10.58 -5.83
CA ASP A 150 -4.87 -10.77 -7.11
C ASP A 150 -3.86 -10.57 -8.26
N GLY A 151 -3.36 -11.69 -8.79
CA GLY A 151 -2.27 -11.70 -9.75
C GLY A 151 -1.03 -10.96 -9.22
N ARG A 152 -0.69 -9.85 -9.87
CA ARG A 152 0.46 -8.99 -9.52
C ARG A 152 0.13 -7.89 -8.51
N PHE A 153 -1.14 -7.71 -8.15
CA PHE A 153 -1.55 -6.70 -7.20
C PHE A 153 -1.72 -7.34 -5.82
N ILE A 154 -0.99 -6.82 -4.84
CA ILE A 154 -1.13 -7.16 -3.44
C ILE A 154 -1.60 -5.90 -2.73
N SER A 155 -2.74 -5.98 -2.06
CA SER A 155 -3.22 -4.87 -1.22
C SER A 155 -3.36 -5.35 0.21
N THR A 156 -3.13 -4.46 1.15
CA THR A 156 -3.25 -4.75 2.57
C THR A 156 -4.17 -3.75 3.25
N ALA A 157 -4.75 -4.18 4.37
CA ALA A 157 -5.61 -3.35 5.20
C ALA A 157 -4.80 -2.24 5.90
N GLY A 158 -5.28 -1.75 7.05
CA GLY A 158 -4.62 -0.64 7.74
C GLY A 158 -3.22 -0.97 8.27
N VAL A 159 -2.29 -0.06 7.99
CA VAL A 159 -1.07 0.18 8.75
C VAL A 159 -0.15 -1.02 8.94
N SER A 160 -0.29 -1.76 10.05
CA SER A 160 0.56 -2.92 10.35
C SER A 160 0.40 -4.07 9.34
N ALA A 161 -0.70 -4.08 8.59
CA ALA A 161 -0.94 -5.09 7.55
C ALA A 161 0.11 -5.06 6.43
N GLY A 162 0.83 -3.94 6.26
CA GLY A 162 1.93 -3.84 5.29
C GLY A 162 3.07 -4.83 5.55
N ILE A 163 3.31 -5.21 6.82
CA ILE A 163 4.32 -6.21 7.19
C ILE A 163 3.93 -7.59 6.61
N ASP A 164 2.66 -7.99 6.78
CA ASP A 164 2.15 -9.27 6.27
C ASP A 164 2.13 -9.31 4.74
N GLY A 165 1.73 -8.21 4.10
CA GLY A 165 1.78 -8.08 2.64
C GLY A 165 3.21 -8.20 2.10
N ALA A 166 4.18 -7.62 2.80
CA ALA A 166 5.58 -7.72 2.44
C ALA A 166 6.13 -9.15 2.58
N PHE A 167 5.73 -9.90 3.62
CA PHE A 167 6.05 -11.33 3.70
C PHE A 167 5.44 -12.13 2.55
N ARG A 168 4.23 -11.77 2.10
CA ARG A 168 3.60 -12.41 0.94
C ARG A 168 4.38 -12.13 -0.35
N VAL A 169 4.83 -10.89 -0.56
CA VAL A 169 5.70 -10.52 -1.69
C VAL A 169 7.03 -11.27 -1.63
N LEU A 170 7.68 -11.32 -0.46
CA LEU A 170 8.93 -12.03 -0.26
C LEU A 170 8.81 -13.52 -0.58
N ALA A 171 7.75 -14.18 -0.08
CA ALA A 171 7.47 -15.58 -0.36
C ALA A 171 7.22 -15.84 -1.86
N LEU A 172 6.51 -14.95 -2.55
CA LEU A 172 6.27 -15.05 -3.99
C LEU A 172 7.54 -14.88 -4.83
N LEU A 173 8.52 -14.09 -4.37
CA LEU A 173 9.76 -13.81 -5.10
C LEU A 173 10.91 -14.76 -4.80
N ARG A 174 11.00 -15.26 -3.57
CA ARG A 174 12.16 -16.02 -3.06
C ARG A 174 11.78 -17.33 -2.35
N GLY A 175 10.50 -17.65 -2.30
CA GLY A 175 9.98 -18.87 -1.69
C GLY A 175 9.66 -18.72 -0.20
N GLU A 176 8.78 -19.59 0.28
CA GLU A 176 8.27 -19.57 1.66
C GLU A 176 9.37 -19.76 2.70
N ARG A 177 10.37 -20.59 2.40
CA ARG A 177 11.47 -20.85 3.35
C ARG A 177 12.21 -19.56 3.72
N LEU A 178 12.58 -18.75 2.74
CA LEU A 178 13.26 -17.49 3.02
C LEU A 178 12.35 -16.52 3.78
N ALA A 179 11.06 -16.45 3.42
CA ALA A 179 10.11 -15.61 4.15
C ALA A 179 10.02 -16.00 5.63
N GLN A 180 10.00 -17.31 5.94
CA GLN A 180 10.04 -17.83 7.31
C GLN A 180 11.36 -17.53 8.03
N GLU A 181 12.50 -17.64 7.33
CA GLU A 181 13.82 -17.27 7.87
C GLU A 181 13.85 -15.79 8.28
N VAL A 182 13.35 -14.89 7.42
CA VAL A 182 13.23 -13.45 7.73
C VAL A 182 12.25 -13.21 8.87
N GLN A 183 11.09 -13.89 8.88
CA GLN A 183 10.10 -13.78 9.95
C GLN A 183 10.69 -14.12 11.32
N LEU A 184 11.43 -15.22 11.40
CA LEU A 184 12.12 -15.64 12.61
C LEU A 184 13.24 -14.67 13.00
N LYS A 185 14.02 -14.19 12.03
CA LYS A 185 15.14 -13.27 12.28
C LYS A 185 14.70 -11.95 12.91
N ILE A 186 13.53 -11.43 12.54
CA ILE A 186 12.96 -10.21 13.14
C ILE A 186 11.97 -10.51 14.27
N GLN A 187 11.80 -11.78 14.65
CA GLN A 187 10.85 -12.24 15.66
C GLN A 187 9.44 -11.69 15.43
N TYR A 188 8.94 -11.74 14.18
CA TYR A 188 7.59 -11.29 13.87
C TYR A 188 6.55 -12.33 14.35
N ALA A 189 6.25 -12.25 15.64
CA ALA A 189 5.26 -13.03 16.37
C ALA A 189 4.42 -12.07 17.24
N PRO A 190 3.50 -11.31 16.62
CA PRO A 190 2.75 -10.26 17.33
C PRO A 190 1.83 -10.86 18.39
N ASP A 191 1.81 -10.23 19.58
CA ASP A 191 0.91 -10.55 20.70
C ASP A 191 0.21 -9.27 21.18
N PRO A 192 -0.87 -8.82 20.49
CA PRO A 192 -1.53 -7.56 20.81
C PRO A 192 -2.21 -7.60 22.20
N PRO A 193 -1.99 -6.60 23.07
CA PRO A 193 -2.58 -6.59 24.42
C PRO A 193 -4.10 -6.29 24.44
N PHE A 194 -4.68 -5.94 23.30
CA PHE A 194 -6.10 -5.60 23.16
C PHE A 194 -6.69 -6.18 21.87
N ASN A 195 -7.99 -6.49 21.87
CA ASN A 195 -8.73 -6.99 20.72
C ASN A 195 -9.49 -5.87 19.96
N SER A 196 -8.87 -4.72 19.73
CA SER A 196 -9.51 -3.54 19.11
C SER A 196 -8.94 -3.19 17.73
N GLY A 197 -8.25 -4.14 17.08
CA GLY A 197 -7.59 -3.92 15.79
C GLY A 197 -8.52 -3.89 14.58
N THR A 198 -9.79 -4.28 14.73
CA THR A 198 -10.79 -4.28 13.66
C THR A 198 -12.09 -3.65 14.11
N PRO A 199 -12.92 -3.09 13.20
CA PRO A 199 -14.22 -2.54 13.57
C PRO A 199 -15.18 -3.57 14.19
N SER A 200 -15.04 -4.86 13.84
CA SER A 200 -15.92 -5.92 14.34
C SER A 200 -15.58 -6.37 15.77
N THR A 201 -14.36 -6.14 16.24
CA THR A 201 -13.92 -6.55 17.57
C THR A 201 -13.75 -5.39 18.56
N ALA A 202 -13.56 -4.16 18.05
CA ALA A 202 -13.38 -2.98 18.90
C ALA A 202 -14.65 -2.64 19.71
N PRO A 203 -14.52 -2.15 20.96
CA PRO A 203 -15.66 -1.65 21.72
C PRO A 203 -16.38 -0.51 20.96
N PRO A 204 -17.73 -0.46 20.95
CA PRO A 204 -18.47 0.52 20.14
C PRO A 204 -18.07 1.97 20.37
N LYS A 205 -17.80 2.36 21.62
CA LYS A 205 -17.35 3.72 21.96
C LYS A 205 -15.98 4.04 21.36
N VAL A 206 -15.06 3.07 21.35
CA VAL A 206 -13.73 3.23 20.74
C VAL A 206 -13.87 3.42 19.22
N LEU A 207 -14.67 2.58 18.57
CA LEU A 207 -14.94 2.71 17.13
C LEU A 207 -15.55 4.08 16.78
N GLN A 208 -16.53 4.54 17.55
CA GLN A 208 -17.16 5.86 17.35
C GLN A 208 -16.17 7.01 17.50
N THR A 209 -15.29 6.97 18.51
CA THR A 209 -14.25 7.99 18.69
C THR A 209 -13.29 8.04 17.51
N VAL A 210 -12.84 6.87 17.01
CA VAL A 210 -11.93 6.82 15.86
C VAL A 210 -12.61 7.30 14.58
N LEU A 211 -13.86 6.90 14.33
CA LEU A 211 -14.65 7.38 13.20
C LEU A 211 -14.84 8.90 13.24
N ALA A 212 -15.16 9.47 14.40
CA ALA A 212 -15.32 10.91 14.55
C ALA A 212 -14.02 11.67 14.25
N GLY A 213 -12.88 11.16 14.72
CA GLY A 213 -11.57 11.77 14.46
C GLY A 213 -11.09 11.68 13.01
N ALA A 214 -11.62 10.72 12.23
CA ALA A 214 -11.28 10.53 10.82
C ALA A 214 -12.29 11.15 9.84
N ARG A 215 -13.37 11.76 10.35
CA ARG A 215 -14.53 12.16 9.55
C ARG A 215 -14.15 13.06 8.37
N GLU A 216 -13.45 14.15 8.64
CA GLU A 216 -13.07 15.15 7.62
C GLU A 216 -12.28 14.50 6.48
N ILE A 217 -11.21 13.74 6.80
CA ILE A 217 -10.40 13.09 5.76
C ILE A 217 -11.18 12.02 5.00
N THR A 218 -12.10 11.30 5.64
CA THR A 218 -12.94 10.31 4.94
C THR A 218 -13.97 10.95 4.01
N GLU A 219 -14.55 12.08 4.40
CA GLU A 219 -15.48 12.85 3.57
C GLU A 219 -14.76 13.43 2.34
N THR A 220 -13.58 14.03 2.53
CA THR A 220 -12.75 14.54 1.43
C THR A 220 -12.38 13.44 0.43
N ARG A 221 -11.90 12.28 0.92
CA ARG A 221 -11.57 11.13 0.06
C ARG A 221 -12.76 10.63 -0.74
N LEU A 222 -13.97 10.66 -0.18
CA LEU A 222 -15.19 10.25 -0.88
C LEU A 222 -15.48 11.18 -2.06
N GLU A 223 -15.38 12.49 -1.87
CA GLU A 223 -15.62 13.46 -2.95
C GLU A 223 -14.56 13.36 -4.05
N THR A 224 -13.29 13.19 -3.67
CA THR A 224 -12.20 12.95 -4.64
C THR A 224 -12.40 11.64 -5.40
N ALA A 225 -12.74 10.53 -4.72
CA ALA A 225 -13.01 9.26 -5.37
C ALA A 225 -14.16 9.33 -6.38
N LYS A 226 -15.27 10.00 -6.03
CA LYS A 226 -16.40 10.23 -6.95
C LYS A 226 -15.98 11.02 -8.18
N ARG A 227 -15.17 12.06 -8.01
CA ARG A 227 -14.68 12.89 -9.11
C ARG A 227 -13.76 12.09 -10.04
N ILE A 228 -12.82 11.33 -9.48
CA ILE A 228 -11.88 10.50 -10.27
C ILE A 228 -12.60 9.37 -11.01
N ALA A 229 -13.63 8.77 -10.41
CA ALA A 229 -14.44 7.77 -11.09
C ALA A 229 -15.06 8.28 -12.41
N GLN A 230 -15.37 9.58 -12.48
CA GLN A 230 -15.91 10.20 -13.69
C GLN A 230 -14.85 10.36 -14.79
N THR A 231 -13.59 10.62 -14.44
CA THR A 231 -12.48 10.74 -15.39
C THR A 231 -11.95 9.39 -15.88
N LEU A 232 -12.01 8.34 -15.05
CA LEU A 232 -11.60 6.98 -15.45
C LEU A 232 -12.64 6.25 -16.34
N ASP A 233 -13.73 6.94 -16.73
CA ASP A 233 -14.87 6.39 -17.49
C ASP A 233 -15.45 5.10 -16.88
N LEU A 234 -15.51 5.03 -15.55
CA LEU A 234 -16.02 3.87 -14.81
C LEU A 234 -17.55 3.90 -14.63
N LYS A 235 -18.26 4.74 -15.39
CA LYS A 235 -19.71 4.99 -15.27
C LYS A 235 -20.61 3.76 -15.41
N SER A 236 -20.09 2.62 -15.89
CA SER A 236 -20.86 1.37 -16.05
C SER A 236 -20.81 0.42 -14.86
N LEU A 237 -19.98 0.66 -13.84
CA LEU A 237 -19.87 -0.21 -12.65
C LEU A 237 -20.74 0.30 -11.51
N SER A 238 -22.05 0.38 -11.76
CA SER A 238 -23.02 0.55 -10.67
C SER A 238 -23.05 -0.74 -9.82
N PRO A 239 -23.04 -0.65 -8.47
CA PRO A 239 -23.14 -1.83 -7.64
C PRO A 239 -24.52 -2.45 -7.85
N GLN A 240 -24.56 -3.64 -8.45
CA GLN A 240 -25.73 -4.49 -8.36
C GLN A 240 -25.97 -4.79 -6.88
N ARG A 241 -27.03 -4.20 -6.33
CA ARG A 241 -27.58 -4.61 -5.03
C ARG A 241 -27.83 -6.12 -5.09
N ARG A 242 -27.12 -6.88 -4.28
CA ARG A 242 -27.52 -8.23 -3.86
C ARG A 242 -27.65 -8.21 -2.35
#